data_AF-A0A135VNG8-F1
#
_entry.id   AF-A0A135VNG8-F1
#
_cell.length_a   1.000
_cell.length_b   1.000
_cell.length_c   1.000
_cell.angle_alpha   90.00
_cell.angle_beta   90.00
_cell.angle_gamma   90.00
#
_symmetry.space_group_name_H-M   'P 1'
#
loop_
_entity.id
_entity.type
_entity.pdbx_description
1 polymer ?
#
loop_
_entity_poly.entity_id
_entity_poly.type
_entity_poly.pdbx_seq_one_letter_code
_entity_poly.pdbx_strand_id
1 'polypeptide(L)'
;MKHVLEYKNSQFHECTGTPTTPITLTVDDSVKKLILIVPSGTSMIERRAAERNARGIEKVGFQTASKGRIGRGYELVIEGHGGGLPDRLRHSPREVY
;
A
#
# COMPACT_ATOMS: atom_id res chain seq x y z
N MET A 1 -14.30 -4.43 -8.54
CA MET A 1 -13.51 -3.49 -9.38
C MET A 1 -12.08 -3.44 -8.86
N LYS A 2 -11.07 -3.40 -9.74
CA LYS A 2 -9.66 -3.31 -9.33
C LYS A 2 -9.11 -1.93 -9.70
N HIS A 3 -8.45 -1.28 -8.76
CA HIS A 3 -7.70 -0.04 -9.00
C HIS A 3 -6.23 -0.29 -8.72
N VAL A 4 -5.36 0.13 -9.64
CA VAL A 4 -3.91 0.02 -9.46
C VAL A 4 -3.37 1.40 -9.11
N LEU A 5 -2.59 1.46 -8.05
CA LEU A 5 -1.88 2.65 -7.60
C LEU A 5 -0.38 2.40 -7.75
N GLU A 6 0.36 3.42 -8.17
CA GLU A 6 1.80 3.35 -8.31
C GLU A 6 2.49 4.29 -7.30
N TYR A 7 3.62 3.86 -6.75
CA TYR A 7 4.34 4.58 -5.72
C TYR A 7 5.44 5.45 -6.33
N LYS A 8 5.24 6.77 -6.29
CA LYS A 8 6.14 7.77 -6.86
C LYS A 8 6.23 8.98 -5.94
N ASN A 9 7.39 9.63 -5.87
CA ASN A 9 7.57 10.85 -5.07
C ASN A 9 7.09 10.69 -3.61
N SER A 10 7.36 9.51 -3.01
CA SER A 10 6.97 9.12 -1.66
C SER A 10 5.45 8.95 -1.40
N GLN A 11 4.60 8.91 -2.43
CA GLN A 11 3.14 8.78 -2.32
C GLN A 11 2.54 7.86 -3.38
N PHE A 12 1.34 7.34 -3.14
CA PHE A 12 0.59 6.57 -4.13
C PHE A 12 -0.21 7.48 -5.06
N HIS A 13 -0.19 7.14 -6.35
CA HIS A 13 -0.92 7.84 -7.40
C HIS A 13 -1.78 6.83 -8.16
N GLU A 14 -2.94 7.26 -8.64
CA GLU A 14 -3.79 6.42 -9.48
C GLU A 14 -3.09 6.12 -10.81
N CYS A 15 -2.99 4.84 -11.15
CA CYS A 15 -2.36 4.40 -12.39
C CYS A 15 -3.44 4.02 -13.40
N THR A 16 -3.52 4.78 -14.50
CA THR A 16 -4.42 4.50 -15.62
C THR A 16 -3.65 3.73 -16.69
N GLY A 17 -3.34 2.46 -16.44
CA GLY A 17 -2.63 1.58 -17.38
C GLY A 17 -1.48 0.80 -16.74
N THR A 18 -0.34 0.73 -17.43
CA THR A 18 0.85 0.03 -16.96
C THR A 18 1.63 0.91 -15.96
N PRO A 19 1.90 0.42 -14.74
CA PRO A 19 2.70 1.15 -13.76
C PRO A 19 4.10 1.48 -14.29
N THR A 20 4.56 2.71 -14.05
CA THR A 20 5.91 3.14 -14.41
C THR A 20 6.92 2.91 -13.29
N THR A 21 6.43 2.72 -12.07
CA THR A 21 7.22 2.47 -10.88
C THR A 21 7.10 1.01 -10.43
N PRO A 22 8.16 0.44 -9.84
CA PRO A 22 8.18 -0.96 -9.47
C PRO A 22 7.37 -1.22 -8.17
N ILE A 23 7.27 -0.16 -7.34
CA ILE A 23 6.27 0.20 -6.33
C ILE A 23 4.77 0.11 -6.69
N THR A 24 4.01 -0.97 -6.47
CA THR A 24 2.57 -0.95 -6.81
C THR A 24 1.64 -1.38 -5.68
N LEU A 25 0.43 -0.81 -5.64
CA LEU A 25 -0.62 -1.14 -4.68
C LEU A 25 -1.93 -1.36 -5.43
N THR A 26 -2.48 -2.56 -5.36
CA THR A 26 -3.75 -2.92 -5.99
C THR A 26 -4.86 -2.89 -4.96
N VAL A 27 -5.90 -2.10 -5.21
CA VAL A 27 -7.16 -2.11 -4.45
C VAL A 27 -8.12 -3.06 -5.14
N ASP A 28 -8.36 -4.23 -4.55
CA ASP A 28 -9.33 -5.19 -5.07
C ASP A 28 -10.61 -5.15 -4.23
N ASP A 29 -11.64 -4.54 -4.81
CA ASP A 29 -12.94 -4.39 -4.17
C ASP A 29 -13.71 -5.71 -4.01
N SER A 30 -13.41 -6.70 -4.86
CA SER A 30 -14.14 -7.97 -4.92
C SER A 30 -13.81 -8.87 -3.74
N VAL A 31 -12.54 -8.83 -3.32
CA VAL A 31 -12.02 -9.59 -2.16
C VAL A 31 -11.76 -8.69 -0.93
N LYS A 32 -12.05 -7.39 -1.04
CA LYS A 32 -11.81 -6.38 0.01
C LYS A 32 -10.37 -6.39 0.50
N LYS A 33 -9.40 -6.41 -0.42
CA LYS A 33 -7.96 -6.41 -0.13
C LYS A 33 -7.21 -5.24 -0.74
N LEU A 34 -6.14 -4.84 -0.07
CA LEU A 34 -5.09 -3.95 -0.54
C LEU A 34 -3.83 -4.78 -0.75
N ILE A 35 -3.39 -4.95 -1.99
CA ILE A 35 -2.25 -5.82 -2.34
C ILE A 35 -1.07 -4.92 -2.69
N LEU A 36 -0.15 -4.72 -1.75
CA LEU A 36 1.09 -3.96 -1.93
C LEU A 36 2.17 -4.89 -2.48
N ILE A 37 2.64 -4.64 -3.70
CA ILE A 37 3.73 -5.38 -4.34
C ILE A 37 5.01 -4.56 -4.22
N VAL A 38 5.98 -5.08 -3.45
CA VAL A 38 7.31 -4.49 -3.30
C VAL A 38 8.36 -5.40 -3.96
N PRO A 39 9.07 -4.94 -5.00
CA PRO A 39 10.07 -5.74 -5.70
C PRO A 39 11.31 -6.02 -4.84
N SER A 40 12.01 -7.09 -5.18
CA SER A 40 13.35 -7.36 -4.65
C SER A 40 14.33 -6.28 -5.08
N GLY A 41 15.20 -5.84 -4.17
CA GLY A 41 16.19 -4.79 -4.42
C GLY A 41 15.71 -3.37 -4.10
N THR A 42 14.43 -3.17 -3.76
CA THR A 42 13.95 -1.92 -3.17
C THR A 42 14.63 -1.67 -1.82
N SER A 43 15.05 -0.43 -1.57
CA SER A 43 15.70 -0.08 -0.31
C SER A 43 14.74 -0.29 0.88
N MET A 44 15.29 -0.65 2.05
CA MET A 44 14.49 -0.80 3.28
C MET A 44 13.72 0.47 3.65
N ILE A 45 14.25 1.65 3.29
CA ILE A 45 13.62 2.95 3.53
C ILE A 45 12.38 3.10 2.64
N GLU A 46 12.51 2.87 1.33
CA GLU A 46 11.40 2.95 0.38
C GLU A 46 10.33 1.91 0.70
N ARG A 47 10.73 0.69 1.05
CA ARG A 47 9.80 -0.35 1.49
C ARG A 47 8.96 0.12 2.67
N ARG A 48 9.61 0.61 3.74
CA ARG A 48 8.90 1.12 4.93
C ARG A 48 8.00 2.30 4.60
N ALA A 49 8.44 3.19 3.72
CA ALA A 49 7.66 4.34 3.30
C ALA A 49 6.41 3.91 2.52
N ALA A 50 6.53 2.98 1.57
CA ALA A 50 5.41 2.42 0.83
C ALA A 50 4.43 1.69 1.75
N GLU A 51 4.92 0.84 2.66
CA GLU A 51 4.10 0.14 3.65
C GLU A 51 3.32 1.11 4.56
N ARG A 52 3.97 2.17 5.05
CA ARG A 52 3.31 3.22 5.85
C ARG A 52 2.20 3.91 5.08
N ASN A 53 2.44 4.24 3.81
CA ASN A 53 1.42 4.87 2.95
C ASN A 53 0.24 3.92 2.69
N ALA A 54 0.52 2.63 2.44
CA ALA A 54 -0.51 1.62 2.20
C ALA A 54 -1.40 1.40 3.44
N ARG A 55 -0.80 1.35 4.65
CA ARG A 55 -1.56 1.35 5.92
C ARG A 55 -2.37 2.63 6.13
N GLY A 56 -1.87 3.77 5.66
CA GLY A 56 -2.64 5.01 5.63
C GLY A 56 -3.92 4.85 4.81
N ILE A 57 -3.80 4.30 3.60
CA ILE A 57 -4.93 4.02 2.70
C ILE A 57 -5.91 3.02 3.31
N GLU A 58 -5.40 1.95 3.95
CA GLU A 58 -6.21 0.99 4.71
C GLU A 58 -7.10 1.70 5.74
N LYS A 59 -6.54 2.67 6.48
CA LYS A 59 -7.25 3.37 7.57
C LYS A 59 -8.23 4.43 7.07
N VAL A 60 -7.83 5.26 6.12
CA VAL A 60 -8.59 6.47 5.72
C VAL A 60 -9.24 6.39 4.33
N GLY A 61 -8.85 5.40 3.53
CA GLY A 61 -9.19 5.27 2.11
C GLY A 61 -8.27 6.10 1.22
N PHE A 62 -8.06 5.64 -0.02
CA PHE A 62 -7.42 6.40 -1.08
C PHE A 62 -8.46 7.25 -1.80
N GLN A 63 -8.19 8.55 -1.96
CA GLN A 63 -9.06 9.46 -2.70
C GLN A 63 -8.78 9.33 -4.19
N THR A 64 -9.73 8.82 -4.96
CA THR A 64 -9.62 8.73 -6.42
C THR A 64 -9.89 10.08 -7.08
N ALA A 65 -9.39 10.24 -8.31
CA ALA A 65 -9.68 11.42 -9.13
C ALA A 65 -11.19 11.55 -9.43
N SER A 66 -11.90 10.43 -9.47
CA SER A 66 -13.34 10.31 -9.66
C SER A 66 -14.20 10.63 -8.40
N LYS A 67 -13.61 11.29 -7.39
CA LYS A 67 -14.23 11.72 -6.12
C LYS A 67 -14.68 10.61 -5.15
N GLY A 68 -14.37 9.34 -5.42
CA GLY A 68 -14.63 8.23 -4.49
C GLY A 68 -13.47 7.98 -3.52
N ARG A 69 -13.76 7.44 -2.33
CA ARG A 69 -12.73 6.82 -1.48
C ARG A 69 -12.78 5.31 -1.61
N ILE A 70 -11.63 4.70 -1.85
CA ILE A 70 -11.50 3.25 -2.03
C ILE A 70 -10.51 2.65 -1.02
N GLY A 71 -10.65 1.36 -0.72
CA GLY A 71 -9.66 0.63 0.08
C GLY A 71 -9.72 0.85 1.59
N ARG A 72 -10.67 1.64 2.11
CA ARG A 72 -10.85 1.83 3.55
C ARG A 72 -11.36 0.53 4.19
N GLY A 73 -10.67 0.07 5.24
CA GLY A 73 -11.02 -1.14 5.99
C GLY A 73 -10.73 -2.44 5.26
N TYR A 74 -9.94 -2.40 4.19
CA TYR A 74 -9.59 -3.58 3.40
C TYR A 74 -8.37 -4.27 4.00
N GLU A 75 -8.27 -5.58 3.84
CA GLU A 75 -7.12 -6.33 4.36
C GLU A 75 -5.85 -5.97 3.58
N LEU A 76 -4.84 -5.43 4.25
CA LEU A 76 -3.53 -5.14 3.65
C LEU A 76 -2.66 -6.40 3.55
N VAL A 77 -2.45 -6.86 2.32
CA VAL A 77 -1.54 -7.93 1.94
C VAL A 77 -0.29 -7.30 1.34
N ILE A 78 0.88 -7.69 1.83
CA ILE A 78 2.17 -7.20 1.31
C ILE A 78 2.86 -8.38 0.62
N GLU A 79 3.01 -8.30 -0.70
CA GLU A 79 3.65 -9.29 -1.54
C GLU A 79 5.05 -8.81 -1.96
N GLY A 80 6.08 -9.61 -1.70
CA GLY A 80 7.47 -9.26 -2.02
C GLY A 80 8.47 -10.22 -1.38
N HIS A 81 9.64 -10.41 -2.03
CA HIS A 81 10.73 -11.21 -1.47
C HIS A 81 11.44 -10.45 -0.35
N GLY A 82 11.12 -10.86 0.88
CA GLY A 82 11.67 -10.32 2.10
C GLY A 82 10.59 -10.46 3.16
N GLY A 83 10.52 -11.65 3.77
CA GLY A 83 9.51 -12.11 4.71
C GLY A 83 8.92 -11.00 5.57
N GLY A 84 7.61 -11.11 5.83
CA GLY A 84 6.82 -10.10 6.53
C GLY A 84 7.59 -9.47 7.68
N LEU A 85 7.40 -8.15 7.85
CA LEU A 85 7.93 -7.40 8.98
C LEU A 85 7.90 -8.29 10.24
N PRO A 86 9.05 -8.57 10.89
CA PRO A 86 9.08 -9.40 12.09
C PRO A 86 8.07 -8.83 13.10
N ASP A 87 7.30 -9.67 13.80
CA ASP A 87 6.11 -9.28 14.60
C ASP A 87 6.31 -8.03 15.47
N ARG A 88 7.52 -7.84 16.00
CA ARG A 88 7.96 -6.63 16.73
C ARG A 88 7.81 -5.29 15.98
N LEU A 89 7.70 -5.29 14.66
CA LEU A 89 7.51 -4.11 13.81
C LEU A 89 6.06 -3.97 13.28
N ARG A 90 5.18 -4.95 13.54
CA ARG A 90 3.74 -4.82 13.26
C ARG A 90 3.03 -3.92 14.26
N HIS A 91 3.57 -3.82 15.48
CA HIS A 91 3.05 -2.96 16.53
C HIS A 91 3.66 -1.56 16.42
N SER A 92 2.81 -0.56 16.17
CA SER A 92 3.19 0.84 16.19
C SER A 92 3.48 1.24 17.65
N PRO A 93 4.65 1.79 18.01
CA PRO A 93 4.99 2.16 19.39
C PRO A 93 4.25 3.43 19.88
N ARG A 94 3.12 3.79 19.26
CA ARG A 94 2.44 5.08 19.43
C ARG A 94 1.07 4.99 20.13
N GLU A 95 0.88 3.99 20.97
CA GLU A 95 -0.20 3.99 21.95
C GLU A 95 0.34 3.45 23.29
N VAL A 96 1.10 4.28 24.00
CA VAL A 96 1.16 4.21 25.46
C VAL A 96 1.13 5.63 26.01
N TYR A 97 -0.03 5.94 26.60
CA TYR A 97 -0.45 7.13 27.34
C TYR A 97 -0.73 8.44 26.58
#